data_AF-A0A2U3Q9H3-F1
#
_entry.id   AF-A0A2U3Q9H3-F1
#
_cell.length_a   1.000
_cell.length_b   1.000
_cell.length_c   1.000
_cell.angle_alpha   90.00
_cell.angle_beta   90.00
_cell.angle_gamma   90.00
#
_symmetry.space_group_name_H-M   'P 1'
#
loop_
_entity.id
_entity.type
_entity.pdbx_description
1 polymer ?
#
loop_
_entity_poly.entity_id
_entity_poly.type
_entity_poly.pdbx_seq_one_letter_code
_entity_poly.pdbx_strand_id
1 'polypeptide(L)'
;MATYTQRVRDSILPLPVADTLPKAFEEWRFTGQTHDHEEPHEMCQLCGQEGLRYHFEIQNDFTYHTLDVGSHCIMQFDVAVYEDGRRLSPKDARARLHKLVQKMRLESCIKSLQRLAHAESSQILAGALLTIRQTRSLHQSRLLSSFGGYAAMVSITIRRSST
;
A
#
# COMPACT_ATOMS: atom_id res chain seq x y z
N MET A 1 -13.63 -12.33 27.89
CA MET A 1 -12.71 -12.26 26.73
C MET A 1 -13.53 -11.99 25.48
N ALA A 2 -13.18 -10.97 24.70
CA ALA A 2 -13.90 -10.68 23.45
C ALA A 2 -13.64 -11.80 22.42
N THR A 3 -14.71 -12.26 21.77
CA THR A 3 -14.61 -13.21 20.65
C THR A 3 -13.98 -12.51 19.44
N TYR A 4 -13.41 -13.29 18.51
CA TYR A 4 -12.85 -12.78 17.25
C TYR A 4 -13.82 -11.82 16.54
N THR A 5 -15.10 -12.18 16.47
CA THR A 5 -16.15 -11.36 15.85
C THR A 5 -16.44 -10.07 16.61
N GLN A 6 -16.36 -10.08 17.95
CA GLN A 6 -16.53 -8.87 18.76
C GLN A 6 -15.39 -7.88 18.50
N ARG A 7 -14.13 -8.34 18.47
CA ARG A 7 -12.99 -7.46 18.16
C ARG A 7 -13.12 -6.79 16.80
N VAL A 8 -13.43 -7.58 15.76
CA VAL A 8 -13.62 -7.05 14.41
C VAL A 8 -14.74 -6.01 14.36
N ARG A 9 -15.85 -6.27 15.08
CA ARG A 9 -16.97 -5.33 15.19
C ARG A 9 -16.55 -4.03 15.86
N ASP A 10 -15.88 -4.12 17.01
CA ASP A 10 -15.51 -2.97 17.82
C ASP A 10 -14.51 -2.06 17.08
N SER A 11 -13.61 -2.64 16.26
CA SER A 11 -12.66 -1.87 15.45
C SER A 11 -13.31 -1.11 14.28
N ILE A 12 -14.42 -1.61 13.73
CA ILE A 12 -15.05 -1.08 12.49
C ILE A 12 -16.22 -0.12 12.77
N LEU A 13 -16.77 -0.12 13.99
CA LEU A 13 -17.96 0.64 14.35
C LEU A 13 -17.70 1.85 15.29
N PRO A 14 -16.78 2.80 15.01
CA PRO A 14 -16.66 3.96 15.87
C PRO A 14 -17.82 4.97 15.69
N LEU A 15 -18.52 5.02 14.54
CA LEU A 15 -19.70 5.87 14.33
C LEU A 15 -20.70 5.20 13.35
N PRO A 16 -21.99 5.05 13.72
CA PRO A 16 -22.92 4.24 12.94
C PRO A 16 -23.47 5.00 11.73
N VAL A 17 -23.03 4.63 10.53
CA VAL A 17 -23.79 4.87 9.29
C VAL A 17 -24.41 3.55 8.79
N ALA A 18 -23.74 2.41 9.05
CA ALA A 18 -24.23 1.07 8.74
C ALA A 18 -24.77 0.29 9.96
N ASP A 19 -25.96 -0.29 9.80
CA ASP A 19 -26.62 -1.12 10.82
C ASP A 19 -26.08 -2.57 10.88
N THR A 20 -25.24 -2.97 9.90
CA THR A 20 -24.71 -4.33 9.79
C THR A 20 -23.22 -4.36 9.51
N LEU A 21 -22.53 -5.39 10.02
CA LEU A 21 -21.09 -5.54 9.89
C LEU A 21 -20.60 -5.62 8.43
N PRO A 22 -21.26 -6.32 7.50
CA PRO A 22 -20.86 -6.29 6.08
C PRO A 22 -20.98 -4.91 5.45
N LYS A 23 -22.06 -4.17 5.74
CA LYS A 23 -22.25 -2.81 5.22
C LYS A 23 -21.22 -1.84 5.79
N ALA A 24 -20.85 -2.01 7.06
CA ALA A 24 -19.82 -1.19 7.67
C ALA A 24 -18.48 -1.32 6.93
N PHE A 25 -18.13 -2.51 6.41
CA PHE A 25 -16.92 -2.70 5.60
C PHE A 25 -16.95 -2.03 4.22
N GLU A 26 -18.14 -1.74 3.67
CA GLU A 26 -18.25 -0.98 2.42
C GLU A 26 -17.76 0.47 2.56
N GLU A 27 -17.73 0.96 3.81
CA GLU A 27 -17.23 2.30 4.15
C GLU A 27 -15.71 2.35 4.26
N TRP A 28 -15.03 1.20 4.29
CA TRP A 28 -13.58 1.12 4.45
C TRP A 28 -12.91 0.82 3.12
N ARG A 29 -11.81 1.52 2.87
CA ARG A 29 -10.95 1.29 1.72
C ARG A 29 -9.49 1.23 2.09
N PHE A 30 -8.74 0.45 1.33
CA PHE A 30 -7.28 0.46 1.39
C PHE A 30 -6.74 1.78 0.81
N THR A 31 -5.91 2.49 1.56
CA THR A 31 -5.41 3.82 1.18
C THR A 31 -4.25 3.77 0.18
N GLY A 32 -3.63 2.60 0.02
CA GLY A 32 -2.39 2.45 -0.73
C GLY A 32 -1.14 2.52 0.15
N GLN A 33 -1.25 2.96 1.40
CA GLN A 33 -0.12 3.03 2.32
C GLN A 33 0.19 1.65 2.90
N THR A 34 1.48 1.34 2.95
CA THR A 34 1.99 0.06 3.46
C THR A 34 3.23 0.30 4.30
N HIS A 35 3.37 -0.46 5.38
CA HIS A 35 4.53 -0.39 6.26
C HIS A 35 5.15 -1.78 6.46
N ASP A 36 6.48 -1.88 6.31
CA ASP A 36 7.26 -3.07 6.65
C ASP A 36 7.99 -2.83 7.97
N HIS A 37 7.60 -3.57 9.00
CA HIS A 37 8.18 -3.48 10.34
C HIS A 37 9.50 -4.28 10.48
N GLU A 38 10.02 -4.83 9.38
CA GLU A 38 11.21 -5.68 9.29
C GLU A 38 11.03 -7.07 9.96
N GLU A 39 10.34 -7.13 11.10
CA GLU A 39 10.09 -8.32 11.91
C GLU A 39 8.58 -8.54 12.18
N PRO A 40 8.13 -9.79 12.41
CA PRO A 40 6.73 -10.13 12.62
C PRO A 40 6.31 -10.00 14.09
N HIS A 41 6.26 -8.78 14.63
CA HIS A 41 5.87 -8.52 16.03
C HIS A 41 4.58 -7.72 16.17
N GLU A 42 4.01 -7.24 15.07
CA GLU A 42 2.87 -6.34 15.12
C GLU A 42 1.53 -7.07 15.18
N MET A 43 0.50 -6.32 15.59
CA MET A 43 -0.87 -6.82 15.73
C MET A 43 -1.79 -6.15 14.71
N CYS A 44 -2.64 -6.95 14.07
CA CYS A 44 -3.72 -6.45 13.22
C CYS A 44 -4.73 -5.66 14.06
N GLN A 45 -4.91 -4.37 13.77
CA GLN A 45 -5.86 -3.53 14.50
C GLN A 45 -7.32 -3.89 14.23
N LEU A 46 -7.59 -4.69 13.19
CA LEU A 46 -8.93 -5.17 12.87
C LEU A 46 -9.28 -6.48 13.60
N CYS A 47 -8.47 -7.53 13.43
CA CYS A 47 -8.79 -8.85 13.98
C CYS A 47 -8.08 -9.19 15.29
N GLY A 48 -7.08 -8.41 15.68
CA GLY A 48 -6.24 -8.64 16.86
C GLY A 48 -5.24 -9.80 16.72
N GLN A 49 -4.99 -10.30 15.50
CA GLN A 49 -3.95 -11.31 15.30
C GLN A 49 -2.56 -10.68 15.41
N GLU A 50 -1.71 -11.26 16.25
CA GLU A 50 -0.30 -10.90 16.41
C GLU A 50 0.58 -11.56 15.33
N GLY A 51 1.85 -11.15 15.26
CA GLY A 51 2.83 -11.75 14.35
C GLY A 51 2.80 -11.15 12.94
N LEU A 52 2.26 -9.95 12.77
CA LEU A 52 2.31 -9.23 11.50
C LEU A 52 3.66 -8.56 11.32
N ARG A 53 4.22 -8.71 10.12
CA ARG A 53 5.38 -7.92 9.66
C ARG A 53 4.97 -6.74 8.78
N TYR A 54 3.89 -6.92 8.01
CA TYR A 54 3.44 -5.93 7.03
C TYR A 54 2.08 -5.38 7.42
N HIS A 55 2.00 -4.07 7.54
CA HIS A 55 0.75 -3.34 7.70
C HIS A 55 0.29 -2.74 6.38
N PHE A 56 -1.02 -2.76 6.21
CA PHE A 56 -1.75 -2.12 5.15
C PHE A 56 -2.75 -1.17 5.81
N GLU A 57 -2.64 0.11 5.50
CA GLU A 57 -3.54 1.11 6.06
C GLU A 57 -4.87 1.05 5.33
N ILE A 58 -5.95 0.87 6.10
CA ILE A 58 -7.32 1.04 5.63
C ILE A 58 -7.90 2.28 6.30
N GLN A 59 -8.79 2.97 5.60
CA GLN A 59 -9.46 4.18 6.08
C GLN A 59 -10.95 4.06 5.87
N ASN A 60 -11.72 4.54 6.84
CA ASN A 60 -13.15 4.75 6.70
C ASN A 60 -13.41 6.08 5.96
N ASP A 61 -14.22 6.04 4.91
CA ASP A 61 -14.46 7.18 4.02
C ASP A 61 -15.32 8.29 4.65
N PHE A 62 -16.07 7.99 5.70
CA PHE A 62 -16.96 8.96 6.37
C PHE A 62 -16.32 9.59 7.60
N THR A 63 -15.55 8.82 8.36
CA THR A 63 -14.97 9.25 9.64
C THR A 63 -13.49 9.57 9.54
N TYR A 64 -12.84 9.18 8.44
CA TYR A 64 -11.40 9.28 8.21
C TYR A 64 -10.53 8.50 9.21
N HIS A 65 -11.14 7.70 10.09
CA HIS A 65 -10.41 6.79 10.97
C HIS A 65 -9.62 5.79 10.14
N THR A 66 -8.37 5.56 10.55
CA THR A 66 -7.47 4.61 9.91
C THR A 66 -7.19 3.42 10.82
N LEU A 67 -6.93 2.27 10.20
CA LEU A 67 -6.47 1.07 10.87
C LEU A 67 -5.35 0.44 10.06
N ASP A 68 -4.34 -0.05 10.78
CA ASP A 68 -3.30 -0.90 10.23
C ASP A 68 -3.71 -2.36 10.33
N VAL A 69 -3.80 -3.03 9.17
CA VAL A 69 -4.28 -4.40 9.08
C VAL A 69 -3.35 -5.30 8.27
N GLY A 70 -3.50 -6.61 8.46
CA GLY A 70 -2.87 -7.59 7.58
C GLY A 70 -3.60 -7.69 6.24
N SER A 71 -2.87 -8.04 5.17
CA SER A 71 -3.47 -8.27 3.83
C SER A 71 -4.57 -9.34 3.83
N HIS A 72 -4.48 -10.32 4.73
CA HIS A 72 -5.52 -11.34 4.90
C HIS A 72 -6.86 -10.72 5.29
N CYS A 73 -6.86 -9.74 6.20
CA CYS A 73 -8.06 -9.05 6.66
C CYS A 73 -8.73 -8.24 5.55
N ILE A 74 -7.94 -7.55 4.71
CA ILE A 74 -8.45 -6.83 3.53
C ILE A 74 -9.22 -7.79 2.61
N MET A 75 -8.68 -9.00 2.39
CA MET A 75 -9.32 -10.00 1.54
C MET A 75 -10.53 -10.68 2.20
N GLN A 76 -10.43 -11.01 3.49
CA GLN A 76 -11.45 -11.76 4.21
C GLN A 76 -12.73 -10.94 4.42
N PHE A 77 -12.58 -9.64 4.63
CA PHE A 77 -13.70 -8.73 4.87
C PHE A 77 -14.08 -7.89 3.65
N ASP A 78 -13.52 -8.19 2.48
CA ASP A 78 -13.78 -7.50 1.20
C ASP A 78 -13.63 -5.97 1.27
N VAL A 79 -12.61 -5.51 2.00
CA VAL A 79 -12.28 -4.08 2.09
C VAL A 79 -11.92 -3.57 0.69
N ALA A 80 -12.47 -2.42 0.31
CA ALA A 80 -12.35 -1.93 -1.06
C ALA A 80 -10.90 -1.55 -1.42
N VAL A 81 -10.40 -2.07 -2.55
CA VAL A 81 -9.07 -1.76 -3.09
C VAL A 81 -9.23 -1.09 -4.45
N TYR A 82 -8.66 0.11 -4.65
CA TYR A 82 -8.86 0.91 -5.86
C TYR A 82 -7.59 1.15 -6.64
N GLU A 83 -7.57 0.82 -7.94
CA GLU A 83 -6.51 1.15 -8.89
C GLU A 83 -7.07 2.10 -9.95
N ASP A 84 -6.41 3.23 -10.21
CA ASP A 84 -6.84 4.24 -11.18
C ASP A 84 -8.32 4.66 -11.03
N GLY A 85 -8.78 4.80 -9.78
CA GLY A 85 -10.16 5.18 -9.44
C GLY A 85 -11.19 4.05 -9.55
N ARG A 86 -10.80 2.84 -9.96
CA ARG A 86 -11.70 1.68 -10.09
C ARG A 86 -11.49 0.67 -8.96
N ARG A 87 -12.59 0.21 -8.35
CA ARG A 87 -12.56 -0.92 -7.39
C ARG A 87 -12.12 -2.19 -8.11
N LEU A 88 -11.08 -2.81 -7.59
CA LEU A 88 -10.52 -4.05 -8.10
C LEU A 88 -11.42 -5.24 -7.79
N SER A 89 -11.40 -6.25 -8.66
CA SER A 89 -11.99 -7.54 -8.34
C SER A 89 -11.20 -8.21 -7.19
N PRO A 90 -11.76 -9.17 -6.44
CA PRO A 90 -11.02 -9.88 -5.40
C PRO A 90 -9.72 -10.52 -5.92
N LYS A 91 -9.72 -11.00 -7.17
CA LYS A 91 -8.54 -11.56 -7.82
C LYS A 91 -7.45 -10.50 -8.03
N ASP A 92 -7.83 -9.34 -8.56
CA ASP A 92 -6.89 -8.26 -8.87
C ASP A 92 -6.40 -7.56 -7.60
N ALA A 93 -7.27 -7.38 -6.60
CA ALA A 93 -6.93 -6.89 -5.28
C ALA A 93 -5.85 -7.78 -4.64
N ARG A 94 -6.06 -9.10 -4.64
CA ARG A 94 -5.06 -10.06 -4.14
C ARG A 94 -3.74 -9.95 -4.87
N ALA A 95 -3.76 -9.88 -6.20
CA ALA A 95 -2.56 -9.73 -7.01
C ALA A 95 -1.82 -8.43 -6.67
N ARG A 96 -2.55 -7.32 -6.47
CA ARG A 96 -1.97 -6.04 -6.08
C ARG A 96 -1.36 -6.07 -4.68
N LEU A 97 -2.07 -6.57 -3.68
CA LEU A 97 -1.54 -6.70 -2.32
C LEU A 97 -0.28 -7.58 -2.30
N HIS A 98 -0.28 -8.67 -3.07
CA HIS A 98 0.90 -9.51 -3.23
C HIS A 98 2.09 -8.74 -3.86
N LYS A 99 1.85 -7.96 -4.92
CA LYS A 99 2.89 -7.11 -5.52
C LYS A 99 3.48 -6.11 -4.52
N LEU A 100 2.65 -5.51 -3.66
CA LEU A 100 3.10 -4.61 -2.59
C LEU A 100 3.99 -5.33 -1.58
N VAL A 101 3.63 -6.55 -1.16
CA VAL A 101 4.49 -7.38 -0.29
C VAL A 101 5.84 -7.67 -0.96
N GLN A 102 5.84 -8.05 -2.24
CA GLN A 102 7.10 -8.32 -2.95
C GLN A 102 7.98 -7.06 -3.06
N LYS A 103 7.37 -5.89 -3.29
CA LYS A 103 8.06 -4.61 -3.29
C LYS A 103 8.72 -4.33 -1.93
N MET A 104 7.97 -4.44 -0.84
CA MET A 104 8.48 -4.24 0.52
C MET A 104 9.61 -5.21 0.86
N ARG A 105 9.47 -6.50 0.52
CA ARG A 105 10.53 -7.50 0.70
C ARG A 105 11.82 -7.13 -0.02
N LEU A 106 11.71 -6.70 -1.27
CA LEU A 106 12.86 -6.27 -2.05
C LEU A 106 13.53 -5.03 -1.42
N GLU A 107 12.73 -4.05 -0.99
CA GLU A 107 13.23 -2.85 -0.33
C GLU A 107 13.94 -3.16 0.99
N SER A 108 13.39 -4.06 1.80
CA SER A 108 14.01 -4.57 3.03
C SER A 108 15.35 -5.28 2.73
N CYS A 109 15.39 -6.15 1.72
CA CYS A 109 16.63 -6.81 1.29
C CYS A 109 17.70 -5.80 0.88
N ILE A 110 17.33 -4.81 0.05
CA ILE A 110 18.24 -3.75 -0.37
C ILE A 110 18.77 -2.95 0.84
N LYS A 111 17.91 -2.64 1.81
CA LYS A 111 18.30 -1.93 3.05
C LYS A 111 19.30 -2.76 3.86
N SER A 112 19.06 -4.06 4.02
CA SER A 112 19.98 -4.97 4.70
C SER A 112 21.33 -5.08 3.99
N LEU A 113 21.33 -5.20 2.66
CA LEU A 113 22.56 -5.21 1.86
C LEU A 113 23.35 -3.90 1.98
N GLN A 114 22.66 -2.75 2.05
CA GLN A 114 23.30 -1.45 2.27
C GLN A 114 23.97 -1.36 3.65
N ARG A 115 23.27 -1.82 4.71
CA ARG A 115 23.83 -1.89 6.06
C ARG A 115 25.10 -2.77 6.08
N LEU A 116 25.07 -3.92 5.41
CA LEU A 116 26.21 -4.83 5.31
C LEU A 116 27.39 -4.22 4.54
N ALA A 117 27.12 -3.65 3.35
CA ALA A 117 28.16 -3.02 2.53
C ALA A 117 28.88 -1.89 3.27
N HIS A 118 28.14 -1.12 4.08
CA HIS A 118 28.70 -0.08 4.92
C HIS A 118 29.56 -0.63 6.06
N ALA A 119 29.07 -1.65 6.77
CA ALA A 119 29.79 -2.27 7.88
C ALA A 119 31.10 -2.95 7.43
N GLU A 120 31.09 -3.59 6.26
CA GLU A 120 32.25 -4.33 5.75
C GLU A 120 33.18 -3.49 4.85
N SER A 121 32.83 -2.23 4.55
CA SER A 121 33.54 -1.37 3.58
C SER A 121 33.80 -2.05 2.21
N SER A 122 32.92 -2.98 1.83
CA SER A 122 33.09 -3.82 0.65
C SER A 122 32.74 -3.06 -0.64
N GLN A 123 33.76 -2.75 -1.43
CA GLN A 123 33.59 -2.09 -2.73
C GLN A 123 32.76 -2.91 -3.73
N ILE A 124 32.78 -4.25 -3.61
CA ILE A 124 32.01 -5.17 -4.45
C ILE A 124 30.52 -5.04 -4.16
N LEU A 125 30.14 -5.02 -2.88
CA LEU A 125 28.74 -4.85 -2.46
C LEU A 125 28.22 -3.45 -2.79
N ALA A 126 29.06 -2.41 -2.62
CA ALA A 126 28.73 -1.05 -3.03
C ALA A 126 28.45 -0.94 -4.54
N GLY A 127 29.28 -1.57 -5.38
CA GLY A 127 29.08 -1.62 -6.83
C GLY A 127 27.78 -2.33 -7.24
N ALA A 128 27.49 -3.48 -6.63
CA ALA A 128 26.25 -4.23 -6.90
C ALA A 128 24.98 -3.43 -6.53
N LEU A 129 25.01 -2.68 -5.42
CA LEU A 129 23.90 -1.82 -4.99
C LEU A 129 23.63 -0.67 -5.96
N LEU A 130 24.67 -0.08 -6.56
CA LEU A 130 24.52 0.96 -7.58
C LEU A 130 23.81 0.41 -8.82
N THR A 131 24.18 -0.78 -9.27
CA THR A 131 23.52 -1.44 -10.42
C THR A 131 22.04 -1.67 -10.14
N ILE A 132 21.68 -2.23 -8.98
CA ILE A 132 20.28 -2.48 -8.61
C ILE A 132 19.46 -1.18 -8.60
N ARG A 133 20.03 -0.09 -8.06
CA ARG A 133 19.38 1.24 -8.05
C ARG A 133 19.22 1.81 -9.47
N GLN A 134 20.24 1.70 -10.32
CA GLN A 134 20.20 2.18 -11.71
C GLN A 134 19.19 1.41 -12.56
N THR A 135 19.15 0.07 -12.48
CA THR A 135 18.16 -0.74 -13.20
C THR A 135 16.72 -0.37 -12.78
N ARG A 136 16.51 -0.04 -11.50
CA ARG A 136 15.21 0.44 -11.00
C ARG A 136 14.82 1.80 -11.59
N SER A 137 15.76 2.75 -11.65
CA SER A 137 15.53 4.06 -12.29
C SER A 137 15.20 3.92 -13.78
N LEU A 138 15.86 3.02 -14.49
CA LEU A 138 15.65 2.78 -15.93
C LEU A 138 14.31 2.08 -16.23
N HIS A 139 13.87 1.18 -15.35
CA HIS A 139 12.56 0.55 -15.50
C HIS A 139 11.41 1.53 -15.20
N GLN A 140 11.60 2.46 -14.25
CA GLN A 140 10.61 3.47 -13.91
C GLN A 140 10.49 4.56 -14.99
N SER A 141 11.60 4.95 -15.62
CA SER A 141 11.60 5.86 -16.77
C SER A 141 11.07 5.20 -18.05
N ARG A 142 11.34 3.91 -18.29
CA ARG A 142 10.76 3.16 -19.42
C ARG A 142 9.24 3.05 -19.37
N LEU A 143 8.67 2.88 -18.17
CA LEU A 143 7.21 2.90 -18.00
C LEU A 143 6.62 4.29 -18.33
N LEU A 144 7.25 5.37 -17.88
CA LEU A 144 6.82 6.73 -18.23
C LEU A 144 6.95 7.02 -19.73
N SER A 145 7.98 6.51 -20.41
CA SER A 145 8.09 6.62 -21.87
C SER A 145 7.11 5.72 -22.65
N SER A 146 6.61 4.65 -22.03
CA SER A 146 5.60 3.77 -22.64
C SER A 146 4.16 4.30 -22.47
N PHE A 147 3.93 5.23 -21.53
CA PHE A 147 2.67 5.95 -21.36
C PHE A 147 2.67 7.36 -21.98
N GLY A 148 3.80 7.80 -22.56
CA GLY A 148 3.95 9.10 -23.25
C GLY A 148 3.32 9.18 -24.65
N GLY A 149 2.18 8.53 -24.86
CA GLY A 149 1.39 8.61 -26.11
C GLY A 149 0.21 9.58 -26.07
N TYR A 150 -0.24 10.03 -24.89
CA TYR A 150 -1.41 10.91 -24.75
C TYR A 150 -1.21 11.93 -23.62
N ALA A 151 -0.31 12.88 -23.82
CA ALA A 151 -0.27 14.11 -23.01
C ALA A 151 0.29 15.27 -23.84
N ALA A 152 -0.30 15.50 -25.02
CA ALA A 152 -0.08 16.70 -25.79
C ALA A 152 -1.43 17.25 -26.25
N MET A 153 -2.13 17.95 -25.35
CA MET A 153 -3.07 19.03 -25.67
C MET A 153 -3.80 19.49 -24.41
N VAL A 154 -3.17 20.32 -23.58
CA VAL A 154 -3.83 21.47 -22.93
C VAL A 154 -2.75 22.52 -22.61
N SER A 155 -2.38 23.31 -23.62
CA SER A 155 -1.78 24.62 -23.40
C SER A 155 -2.73 25.65 -24.01
N ILE A 156 -3.84 25.91 -23.32
CA ILE A 156 -4.67 27.09 -23.59
C ILE A 156 -3.96 28.28 -22.95
N THR A 157 -3.05 28.90 -23.71
CA THR A 157 -2.49 30.20 -23.35
C THR A 157 -3.52 31.25 -23.77
N ILE A 158 -4.31 31.73 -22.81
CA ILE A 158 -5.17 32.91 -22.97
C ILE A 158 -4.24 34.13 -23.16
N ARG A 159 -4.04 34.56 -24.42
CA ARG A 159 -3.53 35.91 -24.73
C ARG A 159 -4.69 36.89 -24.53
N ARG A 160 -4.67 37.65 -23.44
CA ARG A 160 -5.42 38.91 -23.35
C ARG A 160 -4.64 39.97 -24.12
N SER A 161 -5.21 40.41 -25.22
CA SER A 161 -4.84 41.65 -25.92
C SER A 161 -5.51 42.81 -25.19
N SER A 162 -4.74 43.79 -24.72
CA SER A 162 -5.27 45.08 -24.25
C SER A 162 -4.22 46.16 -24.50
N THR A 163 -4.33 46.80 -25.66
CA THR A 163 -4.00 48.21 -25.90
C THR A 163 -5.25 48.84 -26.45
#